data_AF-A0A7S3MSX4-F1
#
_entry.id   AF-A0A7S3MSX4-F1
#
_cell.length_a   1.000
_cell.length_b   1.000
_cell.length_c   1.000
_cell.angle_alpha   90.00
_cell.angle_beta   90.00
_cell.angle_gamma   90.00
#
_symmetry.space_group_name_H-M   'P 1'
#
loop_
_entity.id
_entity.type
_entity.pdbx_description
1 polymer ?
#
loop_
_entity_poly.entity_id
_entity_poly.type
_entity_poly.pdbx_seq_one_letter_code
_entity_poly.pdbx_strand_id
1 'polypeptide(L)'
;PKVPAAAISIADANMFLRMANRGQKIVLHLQMKNQFVPGQNSSNVIAEIRGSEFPDEIILFGGHMDSWDTGSQTGANDDGGGFITCFEALRVLADLNLRPK
;
A
#
# COMPACT_ATOMS: atom_id res chain seq x y z
N PRO A 1 12.28 23.67 9.44
CA PRO A 1 13.46 22.87 9.01
C PRO A 1 13.08 21.38 8.83
N LYS A 2 13.59 20.72 7.79
CA LYS A 2 13.45 19.26 7.65
C LYS A 2 14.40 18.58 8.66
N VAL A 3 13.91 17.58 9.37
CA VAL A 3 14.68 16.78 10.35
C VAL A 3 14.53 15.29 10.05
N PRO A 4 15.48 14.42 10.46
CA PRO A 4 15.30 12.98 10.35
C PRO A 4 14.06 12.50 11.12
N ALA A 5 13.31 11.57 10.54
CA ALA A 5 12.13 10.97 11.14
C ALA A 5 12.15 9.45 10.93
N ALA A 6 11.97 8.69 12.00
CA ALA A 6 11.96 7.23 11.99
C ALA A 6 10.80 6.69 12.83
N ALA A 7 10.26 5.53 12.45
CA ALA A 7 9.32 4.78 13.26
C ALA A 7 10.07 3.71 14.07
N ILE A 8 9.56 3.41 15.26
CA ILE A 8 10.06 2.32 16.13
C ILE A 8 8.92 1.33 16.39
N SER A 9 9.27 0.14 16.86
CA SER A 9 8.26 -0.84 17.25
C SER A 9 7.45 -0.36 18.47
N ILE A 10 6.23 -0.89 18.63
CA ILE A 10 5.43 -0.64 19.84
C ILE A 10 6.15 -1.15 21.09
N ALA A 11 6.93 -2.23 20.98
CA ALA A 11 7.71 -2.78 22.09
C ALA A 11 8.76 -1.77 22.59
N ASP A 12 9.50 -1.15 21.67
CA ASP A 12 10.51 -0.13 21.99
C ASP A 12 9.85 1.14 22.54
N ALA A 13 8.75 1.58 21.94
CA ALA A 13 7.98 2.74 22.42
C ALA A 13 7.50 2.52 23.87
N ASN A 14 6.96 1.35 24.18
CA ASN A 14 6.55 0.99 25.53
C ASN A 14 7.74 0.90 26.50
N MET A 15 8.90 0.43 26.04
CA MET A 15 10.13 0.44 26.84
C MET A 15 10.54 1.87 27.21
N PHE A 16 10.58 2.78 26.23
CA PHE A 16 10.90 4.18 26.47
C PHE A 16 9.90 4.84 27.40
N LEU A 17 8.60 4.58 27.25
CA LEU A 17 7.58 5.09 28.17
C LEU A 17 7.85 4.66 29.62
N ARG A 18 8.21 3.39 29.85
CA ARG A 18 8.57 2.91 31.20
C ARG A 18 9.83 3.59 31.76
N MET A 19 10.83 3.87 30.92
CA MET A 19 12.03 4.61 31.33
C MET A 19 11.70 6.04 31.73
N ALA A 20 10.91 6.73 30.90
CA ALA A 20 10.45 8.10 31.16
C ALA A 20 9.65 8.19 32.47
N ASN A 21 8.74 7.24 32.72
CA ASN A 21 7.95 7.19 33.95
C ASN A 21 8.80 6.98 35.22
N ARG A 22 10.01 6.42 35.10
CA ARG A 22 10.99 6.32 36.20
C ARG A 22 11.89 7.54 36.33
N GLY A 23 11.61 8.63 35.59
CA GLY A 23 12.44 9.84 35.56
C GLY A 23 13.78 9.66 34.86
N GLN A 24 13.96 8.60 34.06
CA GLN A 24 15.22 8.36 33.36
C GLN A 24 15.33 9.28 32.13
N LYS A 25 16.48 9.94 31.98
CA LYS A 25 16.79 10.71 30.77
C LYS A 25 17.08 9.75 29.61
N ILE A 26 16.22 9.77 28.60
CA ILE A 26 16.41 8.99 27.37
C ILE A 26 17.29 9.79 26.41
N VAL A 27 18.38 9.18 25.94
CA VAL A 27 19.27 9.73 24.91
C VAL A 27 19.39 8.69 23.82
N LEU A 28 19.11 9.08 22.57
CA LEU A 28 19.11 8.18 21.42
C LEU A 28 20.20 8.60 20.43
N HIS A 29 20.84 7.61 19.82
CA HIS A 29 21.66 7.79 18.62
C HIS A 29 20.85 7.31 17.41
N LEU A 30 20.39 8.24 16.58
CA LEU A 30 19.64 7.94 15.36
C LEU A 30 20.56 8.03 14.15
N GLN A 31 20.73 6.91 13.44
CA GLN A 31 21.48 6.85 12.18
C GLN A 31 20.54 6.40 11.06
N MET A 32 20.35 7.24 10.04
CA MET A 32 19.54 6.93 8.86
C MET A 32 20.36 7.16 7.60
N LYS A 33 20.21 6.25 6.61
CA LYS A 33 20.82 6.38 5.29
C LYS A 33 19.70 6.30 4.26
N ASN A 34 19.38 7.43 3.63
CA ASN A 34 18.41 7.50 2.55
C ASN A 34 18.92 8.43 1.44
N GLN A 35 18.37 8.28 0.24
CA GLN A 35 18.62 9.19 -0.87
C GLN A 35 17.29 9.48 -1.58
N PHE A 36 17.11 10.72 -2.04
CA PHE A 36 16.03 11.05 -2.95
C PHE A 36 16.50 10.78 -4.38
N VAL A 37 15.75 9.96 -5.12
CA VAL A 37 16.00 9.67 -6.53
C VAL A 37 14.91 10.34 -7.36
N PRO A 38 15.21 11.41 -8.12
CA PRO A 38 14.22 12.06 -8.98
C PRO A 38 13.93 11.22 -10.22
N GLY A 39 12.72 11.36 -10.78
CA GLY A 39 12.42 10.87 -12.13
C GLY A 39 12.07 9.38 -12.23
N GLN A 40 11.38 8.82 -11.25
CA GLN A 40 10.88 7.44 -11.33
C GLN A 40 9.56 7.37 -12.09
N ASN A 41 9.43 6.38 -12.97
CA ASN A 41 8.19 6.10 -13.69
C ASN A 41 7.31 5.18 -12.85
N SER A 42 6.01 5.50 -12.79
CA SER A 42 4.95 4.61 -12.32
C SER A 42 3.93 4.44 -13.44
N SER A 43 3.08 3.43 -13.36
CA SER A 43 2.09 3.14 -14.40
C SER A 43 0.83 2.55 -13.80
N ASN A 44 -0.31 2.95 -14.37
CA ASN A 44 -1.60 2.33 -14.09
C ASN A 44 -1.83 1.19 -15.09
N VAL A 45 -2.42 0.10 -14.63
CA VAL A 45 -2.92 -0.98 -15.48
C VAL A 45 -4.43 -0.90 -15.50
N ILE A 46 -5.01 -0.83 -16.70
CA ILE A 46 -6.44 -0.69 -16.92
C ILE A 46 -6.90 -1.85 -17.80
N ALA A 47 -7.95 -2.53 -17.35
CA ALA A 47 -8.66 -3.56 -18.12
C ALA A 47 -10.14 -3.17 -18.19
N GLU A 48 -10.79 -3.45 -19.32
CA GLU A 48 -12.17 -3.04 -19.59
C GLU A 48 -12.98 -4.23 -20.13
N ILE A 49 -14.19 -4.40 -19.59
CA ILE A 49 -15.25 -5.21 -20.22
C ILE A 49 -16.34 -4.24 -20.65
N ARG A 50 -16.46 -4.00 -21.96
CA ARG A 50 -17.43 -3.06 -22.49
C ARG A 50 -18.87 -3.57 -22.33
N GLY A 51 -19.74 -2.72 -21.79
CA GLY A 51 -21.18 -2.94 -21.67
C GLY A 51 -21.84 -3.31 -22.99
N SER A 52 -23.03 -3.91 -22.90
CA SER A 52 -23.78 -4.44 -24.04
C SER A 52 -24.95 -3.53 -24.46
N GLU A 53 -25.57 -2.86 -23.50
CA GLU A 53 -26.70 -1.93 -23.63
C GLU A 53 -26.26 -0.48 -23.36
N PHE A 54 -25.42 -0.26 -22.34
CA PHE A 54 -24.91 1.06 -21.90
C PHE A 54 -23.38 1.14 -21.99
N PRO A 55 -22.79 1.09 -23.19
CA PRO A 55 -21.34 0.99 -23.37
C PRO A 55 -20.53 2.20 -22.88
N ASP A 56 -21.19 3.32 -22.60
CA ASP A 56 -20.56 4.57 -22.18
C ASP A 56 -20.80 4.87 -20.68
N GLU A 57 -21.54 4.00 -19.98
CA GLU A 57 -21.67 4.06 -18.51
C GLU A 57 -20.55 3.26 -17.85
N ILE A 58 -19.86 3.88 -16.89
CA ILE A 58 -18.61 3.35 -16.33
C ILE A 58 -18.82 2.92 -14.87
N ILE A 59 -18.52 1.66 -14.59
CA ILE A 59 -18.30 1.16 -13.23
C ILE A 59 -16.79 1.02 -13.05
N LEU A 60 -16.19 1.90 -12.24
CA LEU A 60 -14.76 1.86 -11.93
C LEU A 60 -14.54 1.19 -10.57
N PHE A 61 -13.70 0.17 -10.54
CA PHE A 61 -13.21 -0.46 -9.32
C PHE A 61 -11.79 -0.98 -9.57
N GLY A 62 -10.98 -1.05 -8.51
CA GLY A 62 -9.59 -1.46 -8.63
C GLY A 62 -8.87 -1.40 -7.28
N GLY A 63 -7.58 -1.71 -7.34
CA GLY A 63 -6.63 -1.63 -6.22
C GLY A 63 -5.31 -1.04 -6.70
N HIS A 64 -4.35 -0.90 -5.78
CA HIS A 64 -3.01 -0.41 -6.12
C HIS A 64 -1.98 -1.56 -6.17
N MET A 65 -0.91 -1.37 -6.94
CA MET A 65 0.12 -2.41 -7.16
C MET A 65 1.48 -2.03 -6.58
N ASP A 66 1.62 -0.83 -6.01
CA ASP A 66 2.80 -0.46 -5.25
C ASP A 66 2.71 -1.00 -3.82
N SER A 67 3.84 -0.99 -3.12
CA SER A 67 3.90 -1.44 -1.74
C SER A 67 5.08 -0.81 -1.03
N TRP A 68 5.08 -0.93 0.29
CA TRP A 68 6.25 -0.60 1.09
C TRP A 68 7.38 -1.60 0.86
N ASP A 69 8.61 -1.09 0.91
CA ASP A 69 9.85 -1.81 0.62
C ASP A 69 10.41 -2.60 1.82
N THR A 70 9.79 -2.48 3.00
CA THR A 70 10.33 -3.03 4.26
C THR A 70 9.31 -3.84 5.07
N GLY A 71 9.79 -4.93 5.70
CA GLY A 71 9.06 -5.71 6.72
C GLY A 71 8.67 -7.14 6.28
N SER A 72 7.98 -7.86 7.18
CA SER A 72 7.32 -9.16 6.90
C SER A 72 6.10 -9.02 5.99
N GLN A 73 5.75 -7.79 5.60
CA GLN A 73 4.54 -7.45 4.88
C GLN A 73 4.91 -7.31 3.41
N THR A 74 4.76 -8.40 2.64
CA THR A 74 5.12 -8.50 1.22
C THR A 74 4.16 -7.73 0.30
N GLY A 75 3.47 -6.70 0.80
CA GLY A 75 2.34 -6.06 0.12
C GLY A 75 1.12 -6.97 -0.04
N ALA A 76 1.06 -8.13 0.62
CA ALA A 76 0.01 -9.12 0.38
C ALA A 76 -1.39 -8.62 0.71
N ASN A 77 -1.56 -7.85 1.79
CA ASN A 77 -2.86 -7.28 2.17
C ASN A 77 -3.01 -5.81 1.77
N ASP A 78 -1.90 -5.09 1.64
CA ASP A 78 -1.87 -3.68 1.23
C ASP A 78 -0.94 -3.57 0.00
N ASP A 79 -1.46 -3.70 -1.22
CA ASP A 79 -2.88 -3.99 -1.57
C ASP A 79 -3.03 -5.22 -2.49
N GLY A 80 -2.12 -6.19 -2.39
CA GLY A 80 -2.18 -7.41 -3.20
C GLY A 80 -3.53 -8.14 -3.11
N GLY A 81 -4.13 -8.20 -1.94
CA GLY A 81 -5.43 -8.81 -1.69
C GLY A 81 -6.60 -8.04 -2.30
N GLY A 82 -6.61 -6.70 -2.20
CA GLY A 82 -7.65 -5.88 -2.82
C GLY A 82 -7.54 -5.85 -4.34
N PHE A 83 -6.32 -5.68 -4.86
CA PHE A 83 -6.04 -5.75 -6.30
C PHE A 83 -6.45 -7.11 -6.89
N ILE A 84 -6.02 -8.23 -6.30
CA ILE A 84 -6.33 -9.56 -6.85
C ILE A 84 -7.84 -9.85 -6.79
N THR A 85 -8.54 -9.37 -5.76
CA THR A 85 -10.00 -9.53 -5.66
C THR A 85 -10.71 -8.82 -6.81
N CYS A 86 -10.32 -7.59 -7.13
CA CYS A 86 -10.88 -6.84 -8.26
C CYS A 86 -10.56 -7.52 -9.60
N PHE A 87 -9.31 -7.95 -9.77
CA PHE A 87 -8.88 -8.63 -10.98
C PHE A 87 -9.62 -9.96 -11.20
N GLU A 88 -9.77 -10.78 -10.15
CA GLU A 88 -10.47 -12.06 -10.23
C GLU A 88 -11.96 -11.90 -10.52
N ALA A 89 -12.60 -10.84 -10.00
CA ALA A 89 -13.99 -10.53 -10.36
C ALA A 89 -14.15 -10.31 -11.87
N LEU A 90 -13.24 -9.54 -12.50
CA LEU A 90 -13.24 -9.34 -13.95
C LEU A 90 -12.92 -10.64 -14.71
N ARG A 91 -11.93 -11.41 -14.24
CA ARG A 91 -11.54 -12.69 -14.86
C ARG A 91 -12.70 -13.68 -14.88
N VAL A 92 -13.43 -13.82 -13.77
CA VAL A 92 -14.59 -14.71 -13.67
C VAL A 92 -15.72 -14.28 -14.61
N LEU A 93 -16.01 -12.98 -14.74
CA LEU A 93 -17.01 -12.49 -15.70
C LEU A 93 -16.61 -12.84 -17.15
N ALA A 94 -15.34 -12.64 -17.49
CA ALA A 94 -14.82 -12.96 -18.83
C ALA A 94 -14.89 -14.47 -19.12
N ASP A 95 -14.46 -15.32 -18.19
CA ASP A 95 -14.51 -16.78 -18.31
C ASP A 95 -15.92 -17.33 -18.51
N LEU A 96 -16.91 -16.73 -17.84
CA LEU A 96 -18.32 -17.08 -17.96
C LEU A 96 -18.99 -16.45 -19.19
N ASN A 97 -18.26 -15.66 -19.98
CA ASN A 97 -18.78 -14.87 -21.10
C ASN A 97 -19.97 -13.98 -20.69
N LEU A 98 -19.93 -13.47 -19.45
CA LEU A 98 -20.94 -12.55 -18.92
C LEU A 98 -20.51 -11.12 -19.20
N ARG A 99 -21.40 -10.37 -19.85
CA ARG A 99 -21.19 -8.95 -20.14
C ARG A 99 -22.17 -8.11 -19.32
N PRO A 100 -21.70 -7.03 -18.66
CA PRO A 100 -22.60 -6.07 -18.04
C PRO A 100 -23.50 -5.42 -19.08
N LYS A 101 -24.64 -4.90 -18.61
CA LYS A 101 -25.49 -4.03 -19.43
C LYS A 101 -24.71 -2.80 -19.79
#